data_AF-A0A951B7T1-F1
#
_entry.id   AF-A0A951B7T1-F1
#
_cell.length_a   1.000
_cell.length_b   1.000
_cell.length_c   1.000
_cell.angle_alpha   90.00
_cell.angle_beta   90.00
_cell.angle_gamma   90.00
#
_symmetry.space_group_name_H-M   'P 1'
#
loop_
_entity.id
_entity.type
_entity.pdbx_description
1 polymer ?
#
loop_
_entity_poly.entity_id
_entity_poly.type
_entity_poly.pdbx_seq_one_letter_code
_entity_poly.pdbx_strand_id
1 'polypeptide(L)'
;EEGEPFCFITPVPHAQLDQIQPVVRPLDDDPQLKTAFATWSESRNDFNQKLAQLDPKTVAAGWQRHYVRGESHEGKAQGYHLSKRKLKMPKK
;
A
#
# COMPACT_ATOMS: atom_id res chain seq x y z
N GLU A 1 14.17 -24.18 1.21
CA GLU A 1 14.26 -25.62 0.88
C GLU A 1 13.27 -25.97 -0.22
N GLU A 2 13.49 -27.06 -0.95
CA GLU A 2 12.51 -27.55 -1.93
C GLU A 2 11.25 -28.02 -1.19
N GLY A 3 10.08 -27.51 -1.57
CA GLY A 3 8.80 -27.86 -0.94
C GLY A 3 8.38 -26.96 0.25
N GLU A 4 9.20 -26.00 0.66
CA GLU A 4 8.79 -25.04 1.68
C GLU A 4 7.77 -24.02 1.12
N PRO A 5 6.70 -23.71 1.87
CA PRO A 5 5.75 -22.69 1.48
C PRO A 5 6.42 -21.31 1.50
N PHE A 6 6.50 -20.66 0.33
CA PHE A 6 7.13 -19.34 0.18
C PHE A 6 6.11 -18.19 0.18
N CYS A 7 4.81 -18.48 0.04
CA CYS A 7 3.76 -17.48 0.13
C CYS A 7 2.38 -18.08 0.44
N PHE A 8 1.46 -17.20 0.85
CA PHE A 8 0.03 -17.50 0.99
C PHE A 8 -0.75 -16.77 -0.10
N ILE A 9 -1.59 -17.49 -0.84
CA ILE A 9 -2.53 -16.89 -1.80
C ILE A 9 -3.87 -16.76 -1.09
N THR A 10 -4.28 -15.52 -0.81
CA THR A 10 -5.61 -15.24 -0.24
C THR A 10 -6.45 -14.54 -1.31
N PRO A 11 -7.33 -15.25 -2.03
CA PRO A 11 -8.22 -14.61 -2.99
C PRO A 11 -9.22 -13.71 -2.26
N VAL A 12 -9.40 -12.50 -2.76
CA VAL A 12 -10.40 -11.55 -2.26
C VAL A 12 -11.37 -11.19 -3.38
N PRO A 13 -12.70 -11.12 -3.11
CA PRO A 13 -13.66 -10.68 -4.10
C PRO A 13 -13.31 -9.29 -4.64
N HIS A 14 -13.30 -9.18 -5.97
CA HIS A 14 -13.07 -7.89 -6.61
C HIS A 14 -14.18 -6.90 -6.22
N ALA A 15 -13.82 -5.64 -5.98
CA ALA A 15 -14.73 -4.55 -5.60
C ALA A 15 -15.40 -4.66 -4.20
N GLN A 16 -15.03 -5.62 -3.36
CA GLN A 16 -15.56 -5.70 -1.99
C GLN A 16 -15.27 -4.43 -1.17
N LEU A 17 -14.12 -3.78 -1.42
CA LEU A 17 -13.73 -2.54 -0.76
C LEU A 17 -14.72 -1.38 -1.02
N ASP A 18 -15.43 -1.38 -2.15
CA ASP A 18 -16.36 -0.30 -2.52
C ASP A 18 -17.60 -0.28 -1.61
N GLN A 19 -17.88 -1.39 -0.91
CA GLN A 19 -18.99 -1.52 0.02
C GLN A 19 -18.64 -1.05 1.43
N ILE A 20 -17.35 -1.00 1.77
CA ILE A 20 -16.86 -0.70 3.12
C ILE A 20 -17.14 0.77 3.49
N GLN A 21 -17.69 0.94 4.69
CA GLN A 21 -17.96 2.23 5.30
C GLN A 21 -17.03 2.43 6.51
N PRO A 22 -15.92 3.18 6.38
CA PRO A 22 -14.98 3.35 7.48
C PRO A 22 -15.56 4.21 8.60
N VAL A 23 -14.97 4.09 9.79
CA VAL A 23 -15.20 4.93 10.97
C VAL A 23 -13.84 5.46 11.42
N VAL A 24 -13.76 6.74 11.79
CA VAL A 24 -12.54 7.32 12.36
C VAL A 24 -12.65 7.31 13.87
N ARG A 25 -11.63 6.79 14.55
CA ARG A 25 -11.52 6.85 16.02
C ARG A 25 -10.22 7.51 16.44
N PRO A 26 -10.21 8.25 17.57
CA PRO A 26 -8.98 8.72 18.19
C PRO A 26 -8.00 7.57 18.43
N LEU A 27 -6.73 7.79 18.13
CA LEU A 27 -5.67 6.81 18.46
C LEU A 27 -5.51 6.64 19.98
N ASP A 28 -5.87 7.68 20.75
CA ASP A 28 -5.86 7.66 22.21
C ASP A 28 -6.83 6.64 22.82
N ASP A 29 -7.85 6.19 22.06
CA ASP A 29 -8.80 5.16 22.50
C ASP A 29 -8.18 3.75 22.55
N ASP A 30 -6.98 3.57 21.98
CA ASP A 30 -6.24 2.30 21.99
C ASP A 30 -4.77 2.52 22.36
N PRO A 31 -4.43 2.46 23.66
CA PRO A 31 -3.08 2.68 24.15
C PRO A 31 -2.05 1.71 23.58
N GLN A 32 -2.45 0.45 23.32
CA GLN A 32 -1.55 -0.57 22.76
C GLN A 32 -1.18 -0.22 21.32
N LEU A 33 -2.19 0.13 20.51
CA LEU A 33 -1.97 0.58 19.14
C LEU A 33 -1.15 1.87 19.11
N LYS A 34 -1.40 2.81 20.03
CA LYS A 34 -0.65 4.06 20.15
C LYS A 34 0.84 3.82 20.45
N THR A 35 1.16 2.93 21.38
CA THR A 35 2.56 2.57 21.67
C THR A 35 3.23 1.92 20.46
N ALA A 36 2.56 0.96 19.82
CA ALA A 36 3.09 0.31 18.62
C ALA A 36 3.33 1.32 17.47
N PHE A 37 2.41 2.27 17.29
CA PHE A 37 2.54 3.36 16.32
C PHE A 37 3.74 4.26 16.63
N ALA A 38 3.95 4.66 17.88
CA ALA A 38 5.07 5.51 18.27
C ALA A 38 6.42 4.83 17.98
N THR A 39 6.58 3.58 18.41
CA THR A 39 7.80 2.78 18.13
C THR A 39 8.06 2.62 16.64
N TRP A 40 7.02 2.34 15.85
CA TRP A 40 7.14 2.24 14.40
C TRP A 40 7.50 3.59 13.76
N SER A 41 6.91 4.69 14.22
CA SER A 41 7.15 6.04 13.69
C SER A 41 8.61 6.48 13.89
N GLU A 42 9.19 6.18 15.06
CA GLU A 42 10.60 6.42 15.36
C GLU A 42 11.51 5.62 14.43
N SER A 43 11.27 4.31 14.29
CA SER A 43 12.00 3.43 13.36
C SER A 43 11.92 3.94 11.91
N ARG A 44 10.75 4.40 11.49
CA ARG A 44 10.53 4.87 10.12
C ARG A 44 11.24 6.20 9.85
N ASN A 45 11.29 7.10 10.83
CA ASN A 45 12.02 8.36 10.70
C ASN A 45 13.53 8.14 10.59
N ASP A 46 14.10 7.27 11.42
CA ASP A 46 15.51 6.89 11.34
C ASP A 46 15.86 6.24 9.99
N PHE A 47 15.01 5.33 9.49
CA PHE A 47 15.17 4.73 8.16
C PHE A 47 15.10 5.78 7.03
N ASN A 48 14.13 6.69 7.07
CA ASN A 48 13.98 7.72 6.04
C ASN A 48 15.16 8.71 6.05
N GLN A 49 15.69 9.05 7.23
CA GLN A 49 16.88 9.89 7.36
C GLN A 49 18.11 9.21 6.73
N LYS A 50 18.27 7.90 6.93
CA LYS A 50 19.33 7.09 6.29
C LYS A 50 19.12 6.93 4.78
N LEU A 51 17.87 6.80 4.32
CA LEU A 51 17.53 6.69 2.89
C LEU A 51 17.76 8.02 2.14
N ALA A 52 17.54 9.16 2.80
CA ALA A 52 17.85 10.48 2.25
C ALA A 52 19.36 10.71 2.11
N GLN A 53 20.19 9.92 2.80
CA GLN A 53 21.65 9.98 2.78
C GLN A 53 22.28 9.13 1.65
N LEU A 54 21.79 9.32 0.42
CA LEU A 54 22.54 9.22 -0.86
C LEU A 54 22.25 8.02 -1.77
N ASP A 55 21.66 8.28 -2.97
CA ASP A 55 22.29 8.01 -4.28
C ASP A 55 21.47 8.64 -5.46
N PRO A 56 22.05 9.55 -6.26
CA PRO A 56 21.46 10.08 -7.51
C PRO A 56 21.06 9.03 -8.56
N LYS A 57 21.58 7.80 -8.49
CA LYS A 57 21.34 6.75 -9.51
C LYS A 57 19.92 6.18 -9.53
N THR A 58 19.13 6.36 -8.47
CA THR A 58 17.75 5.83 -8.36
C THR A 58 16.77 6.52 -9.31
N VAL A 59 17.08 7.75 -9.76
CA VAL A 59 16.19 8.56 -10.60
C VAL A 59 16.19 8.09 -12.07
N ALA A 60 17.26 7.44 -12.54
CA ALA A 60 17.48 7.16 -13.97
C ALA A 60 16.79 5.88 -14.49
N ALA A 61 16.38 4.95 -13.62
CA ALA A 61 15.78 3.67 -14.04
C ALA A 61 14.30 3.75 -14.44
N GLY A 62 13.69 4.95 -14.37
CA GLY A 62 12.40 5.27 -15.01
C GLY A 62 11.32 4.21 -14.80
N TRP A 63 10.59 4.29 -13.68
CA TRP A 63 9.49 3.38 -13.37
C TRP A 63 8.49 3.31 -14.53
N GLN A 64 8.48 2.20 -15.28
CA GLN A 64 7.48 1.94 -16.31
C GLN A 64 6.19 1.47 -15.63
N ARG A 65 5.24 2.40 -15.44
CA ARG A 65 4.03 2.26 -14.62
C ARG A 65 2.88 1.53 -15.32
N HIS A 66 3.14 0.54 -16.17
CA HIS A 66 2.10 -0.15 -16.95
C HIS A 66 0.99 -0.74 -16.05
N TYR A 67 1.37 -1.32 -14.91
CA TYR A 67 0.43 -1.79 -13.88
C TYR A 67 -0.47 -0.69 -13.29
N VAL A 68 0.06 0.52 -13.07
CA VAL A 68 -0.77 1.63 -12.56
C VAL A 68 -1.72 2.13 -13.63
N ARG A 69 -1.31 2.12 -14.90
CA ARG A 69 -2.10 2.56 -16.05
C ARG A 69 -3.16 1.55 -16.48
N GLY A 70 -3.03 0.28 -16.09
CA GLY A 70 -3.93 -0.79 -16.54
C GLY A 70 -3.66 -1.22 -17.98
N GLU A 71 -2.47 -0.90 -18.48
CA GLU A 71 -2.01 -1.25 -19.82
C GLU A 71 -1.26 -2.59 -19.74
N SER A 72 -1.63 -3.53 -20.61
CA SER A 72 -0.78 -4.69 -20.87
C SER A 72 0.51 -4.26 -21.57
N HIS A 73 1.52 -5.14 -21.62
CA HIS A 73 2.76 -4.92 -22.39
C HIS A 73 2.49 -4.72 -23.90
N GLU A 74 1.28 -5.03 -24.37
CA GLU A 74 0.79 -4.81 -25.74
C GLU A 74 -0.02 -3.51 -25.89
N GLY A 75 -0.13 -2.68 -24.85
CA GLY A 75 -0.81 -1.39 -24.89
C GLY A 75 -2.34 -1.44 -24.80
N LYS A 76 -2.94 -2.63 -24.67
CA LYS A 76 -4.40 -2.77 -24.49
C LYS A 76 -4.79 -2.57 -23.03
N ALA A 77 -5.71 -1.63 -22.79
CA ALA A 77 -6.34 -1.41 -21.50
C ALA A 77 -7.40 -2.49 -21.23
N GLN A 78 -7.32 -3.15 -20.08
CA GLN A 78 -8.39 -4.05 -19.65
C GLN A 78 -9.57 -3.23 -19.10
N GLY A 79 -10.80 -3.55 -19.52
CA GLY A 79 -12.00 -2.76 -19.21
C GLY A 79 -12.40 -2.69 -17.73
N TYR A 80 -11.69 -3.39 -16.85
CA TYR A 80 -12.00 -3.51 -15.42
C TYR A 80 -10.82 -3.12 -14.51
N HIS A 81 -9.90 -2.28 -15.02
CA HIS A 81 -8.82 -1.71 -14.22
C HIS A 81 -9.29 -0.48 -13.46
N LEU A 82 -9.16 -0.51 -12.13
CA LEU A 82 -9.50 0.63 -11.26
C LEU A 82 -8.26 1.04 -10.46
N SER A 83 -7.72 2.21 -10.79
CA SER A 83 -6.65 2.86 -10.02
C SER A 83 -7.21 3.94 -9.09
N LYS A 84 -6.50 4.25 -8.01
CA LYS A 84 -6.89 5.30 -7.03
C LYS A 84 -8.30 5.13 -6.46
N ARG A 85 -8.70 3.88 -6.13
CA ARG A 85 -9.99 3.59 -5.48
C ARG A 85 -10.16 4.47 -4.22
N LYS A 86 -11.32 5.11 -4.11
CA LYS A 86 -11.71 5.91 -2.94
C LYS A 86 -12.76 5.14 -2.17
N LEU A 87 -12.57 5.00 -0.86
CA LEU A 87 -13.59 4.47 0.04
C LEU A 87 -14.70 5.51 0.26
N LYS A 88 -15.84 5.06 0.80
CA LYS A 88 -16.91 5.96 1.26
C LYS A 88 -16.38 6.93 2.32
N MET A 89 -16.97 8.13 2.38
CA MET A 89 -16.66 9.10 3.43
C MET A 89 -16.92 8.48 4.80
N PRO A 90 -16.01 8.56 5.78
CA PRO A 90 -16.19 7.91 7.07
C PRO A 90 -17.50 8.27 7.74
N LYS A 91 -18.09 7.29 8.44
CA LYS A 91 -19.24 7.54 9.30
C LYS A 91 -18.76 8.34 10.50
N LYS A 92 -19.52 9.39 10.85
CA LYS A 92 -19.33 10.18 12.07
C LYS A 92 -19.53 9.32 13.30
#